data_AF-A0A699R1L9-F1
#
_entry.id   AF-A0A699R1L9-F1
#
_cell.length_a   1.000
_cell.length_b   1.000
_cell.length_c   1.000
_cell.angle_alpha   90.00
_cell.angle_beta   90.00
_cell.angle_gamma   90.00
#
_symmetry.space_group_name_H-M   'P 1'
#
loop_
_entity.id
_entity.type
_entity.pdbx_description
1 polymer ?
#
loop_
_entity_poly.entity_id
_entity_poly.type
_entity_poly.pdbx_seq_one_letter_code
_entity_poly.pdbx_strand_id
1 'polypeptide(L)'
;TRNQLRSDGDMCMYALMVSTMEPKNVKEAMTDPSWIESMQEELLQFKRMDAWVLVPTLDNISPLTLKWIFKNKHDEEQTVIRNKSHLVVRGYRQEEG
;
A
#
# COMPACT_ATOMS: atom_id res chain seq x y z
N THR A 1 -20.91 -14.03 -23.43
CA THR A 1 -19.55 -14.60 -23.29
C THR A 1 -18.41 -13.61 -23.60
N ARG A 2 -18.66 -12.29 -23.60
CA ARG A 2 -17.66 -11.24 -23.94
C ARG A 2 -17.06 -10.53 -22.72
N ASN A 3 -17.60 -10.79 -21.52
CA ASN A 3 -17.22 -10.11 -20.28
C ASN A 3 -16.28 -10.92 -19.38
N GLN A 4 -15.99 -12.19 -19.70
CA GLN A 4 -15.00 -12.97 -18.92
C GLN A 4 -13.55 -12.69 -19.37
N LEU A 5 -13.31 -12.53 -20.68
CA LEU A 5 -11.96 -12.32 -21.22
C LEU A 5 -11.30 -10.97 -20.85
N ARG A 6 -12.08 -9.95 -20.45
CA ARG A 6 -11.52 -8.71 -19.91
C ARG A 6 -11.01 -8.86 -18.47
N SER A 7 -11.60 -9.79 -17.70
CA SER A 7 -11.20 -10.02 -16.31
C SER A 7 -9.90 -10.82 -16.23
N ASP A 8 -9.70 -11.79 -17.11
CA ASP A 8 -8.50 -12.65 -17.07
C ASP A 8 -7.23 -11.90 -17.47
N GLY A 9 -7.32 -11.00 -18.47
CA GLY A 9 -6.19 -10.17 -18.90
C GLY A 9 -5.77 -9.13 -17.86
N ASP A 10 -6.74 -8.50 -17.18
CA ASP A 10 -6.48 -7.56 -16.10
C ASP A 10 -5.99 -8.29 -14.83
N MET A 11 -6.50 -9.49 -14.54
CA MET A 11 -6.06 -10.33 -13.42
C MET A 11 -4.63 -10.86 -13.63
N CYS A 12 -4.26 -11.27 -14.84
CA CYS A 12 -2.90 -11.70 -15.18
C CYS A 12 -1.88 -10.56 -15.10
N MET A 13 -2.25 -9.32 -15.43
CA MET A 13 -1.34 -8.17 -15.30
C MET A 13 -1.04 -7.83 -13.83
N TYR A 14 -2.03 -7.90 -12.93
CA TYR A 14 -1.80 -7.71 -11.50
C TYR A 14 -0.97 -8.86 -10.89
N ALA A 15 -1.25 -10.11 -11.26
CA ALA A 15 -0.52 -11.28 -10.75
C ALA A 15 0.96 -11.32 -11.15
N LEU A 16 1.34 -10.71 -12.29
CA LEU A 16 2.72 -10.63 -12.75
C LEU A 16 3.52 -9.46 -12.14
N MET A 17 2.85 -8.55 -11.45
CA MET A 17 3.44 -7.31 -10.94
C MET A 17 3.32 -7.20 -9.42
N VAL A 18 3.12 -8.32 -8.71
CA VAL A 18 3.17 -8.36 -7.24
C VAL A 18 4.52 -8.85 -6.76
N SER A 19 5.13 -8.10 -5.85
CA SER A 19 6.42 -8.43 -5.29
C SER A 19 6.30 -9.54 -4.25
N THR A 20 7.08 -10.60 -4.41
CA THR A 20 7.13 -11.71 -3.44
C THR A 20 7.93 -11.35 -2.19
N MET A 21 8.77 -10.31 -2.26
CA MET A 21 9.62 -9.89 -1.16
C MET A 21 9.02 -8.68 -0.44
N GLU A 22 8.89 -8.80 0.88
CA GLU A 22 8.46 -7.69 1.71
C GLU A 22 9.64 -6.72 1.99
N PRO A 23 9.50 -5.43 1.67
CA PRO A 23 10.53 -4.44 1.89
C PRO A 23 10.61 -4.09 3.37
N LYS A 24 11.83 -3.92 3.88
CA LYS A 24 12.05 -3.62 5.31
C LYS A 24 11.86 -2.15 5.62
N ASN A 25 11.98 -1.30 4.61
CA ASN A 25 11.92 0.15 4.74
C ASN A 25 11.39 0.80 3.46
N VAL A 26 11.04 2.08 3.58
CA VAL A 26 10.46 2.87 2.47
C VAL A 26 11.41 2.99 1.28
N LYS A 27 12.73 3.03 1.52
CA LYS A 27 13.70 3.16 0.43
C LYS A 27 13.69 1.91 -0.46
N GLU A 28 13.64 0.72 0.15
CA GLU A 28 13.50 -0.54 -0.58
C GLU A 28 12.15 -0.61 -1.31
N ALA A 29 11.05 -0.24 -0.65
CA ALA A 29 9.72 -0.22 -1.25
C ALA A 29 9.66 0.71 -2.48
N MET A 30 10.34 1.85 -2.44
CA MET A 30 10.40 2.82 -3.55
C MET A 30 11.22 2.33 -4.76
N THR A 31 11.89 1.19 -4.68
CA THR A 31 12.58 0.58 -5.85
C THR A 31 11.67 -0.34 -6.65
N ASP A 32 10.51 -0.68 -6.10
CA ASP A 32 9.60 -1.67 -6.67
C ASP A 32 8.26 -1.01 -7.04
N PRO A 33 7.88 -1.01 -8.32
CA PRO A 33 6.63 -0.43 -8.78
C PRO A 33 5.39 -0.95 -8.04
N SER A 34 5.38 -2.22 -7.66
CA SER A 34 4.24 -2.87 -6.98
C SER A 34 3.97 -2.25 -5.59
N TRP A 35 5.05 -1.94 -4.87
CA TRP A 35 4.99 -1.30 -3.57
C TRP A 35 4.67 0.18 -3.70
N ILE A 36 5.18 0.87 -4.73
CA ILE A 36 4.81 2.26 -5.01
C ILE A 36 3.31 2.39 -5.30
N GLU A 37 2.74 1.51 -6.14
CA GLU A 37 1.31 1.50 -6.44
C GLU A 37 0.50 1.28 -5.16
N SER A 38 0.89 0.30 -4.33
CA SER A 38 0.25 0.04 -3.04
C SER A 38 0.25 1.26 -2.12
N MET A 39 1.36 2.01 -2.07
CA MET A 39 1.48 3.24 -1.26
C MET A 39 0.59 4.36 -1.80
N GLN A 40 0.49 4.48 -3.12
CA GLN A 40 -0.37 5.46 -3.77
C GLN A 40 -1.86 5.15 -3.56
N GLU A 41 -2.24 3.87 -3.62
CA GLU A 41 -3.61 3.43 -3.33
C GLU A 41 -4.05 3.86 -1.92
N GLU A 42 -3.21 3.60 -0.91
CA GLU A 42 -3.47 3.98 0.48
C GLU A 42 -3.63 5.51 0.64
N LEU A 43 -2.69 6.28 0.08
CA LEU A 43 -2.77 7.75 0.11
C LEU A 43 -4.01 8.29 -0.61
N LEU A 44 -4.41 7.64 -1.70
CA LEU A 44 -5.61 7.99 -2.45
C LEU A 44 -6.88 7.68 -1.66
N GLN A 45 -6.92 6.60 -0.88
CA GLN A 45 -8.03 6.30 0.02
C GLN A 45 -8.22 7.39 1.07
N PHE A 46 -7.14 7.88 1.70
CA PHE A 46 -7.25 9.00 2.64
C PHE A 46 -7.84 10.26 2.01
N LYS A 47 -7.44 10.58 0.76
CA LYS A 47 -8.01 11.70 0.00
C LYS A 47 -9.48 11.49 -0.33
N ARG A 48 -9.87 10.27 -0.71
CA ARG A 48 -11.27 9.94 -1.05
C ARG A 48 -12.19 9.97 0.16
N MET A 49 -11.69 9.58 1.32
CA MET A 49 -12.45 9.58 2.58
C MET A 49 -12.43 10.94 3.29
N ASP A 50 -11.70 11.93 2.76
CA ASP A 50 -11.44 13.22 3.41
C ASP A 50 -10.94 13.08 4.86
N ALA A 51 -10.23 11.99 5.14
CA ALA A 51 -9.82 11.63 6.49
C ALA A 51 -8.55 12.40 6.93
N TRP A 52 -7.78 12.93 5.97
CA TRP A 52 -6.50 13.59 6.21
C TRP A 52 -6.36 14.84 5.34
N VAL A 53 -6.07 15.98 5.97
CA VAL A 53 -5.69 17.21 5.29
C VAL A 53 -4.18 17.41 5.44
N LEU A 54 -3.49 17.60 4.32
CA LEU A 54 -2.06 17.90 4.32
C LEU A 54 -1.86 19.38 4.66
N VAL A 55 -1.28 19.66 5.82
CA VAL A 55 -1.06 21.03 6.31
C VAL A 55 0.46 21.33 6.27
N PRO A 56 0.88 22.53 5.82
CA PRO A 56 2.27 22.96 5.93
C PRO A 56 2.76 22.88 7.39
N THR A 57 3.98 22.41 7.58
CA THR A 57 4.60 22.38 8.91
C THR A 57 4.84 23.79 9.40
N LEU A 58 4.28 24.16 10.57
CA LEU A 58 4.65 25.41 11.25
C LEU A 58 6.07 25.28 11.83
N ASP A 59 6.83 26.38 11.83
CA ASP A 59 8.24 26.44 12.21
C ASP A 59 8.56 25.97 13.65
N ASN A 60 7.54 25.74 14.49
CA ASN A 60 7.69 25.32 15.89
C ASN A 60 6.94 24.02 16.24
N ILE A 61 6.42 23.29 15.25
CA ILE A 61 5.70 22.04 15.47
C ILE A 61 6.49 20.89 14.88
N SER A 62 6.85 19.92 15.72
CA SER A 62 7.43 18.66 15.26
C SER A 62 6.41 17.95 14.37
N PRO A 63 6.73 17.67 13.09
CA PRO A 63 5.84 16.94 12.22
C PRO A 63 5.50 15.58 12.83
N LEU A 64 4.27 15.13 12.60
CA LEU A 64 3.81 13.83 13.05
C LEU A 64 4.71 12.76 12.45
N THR A 65 5.32 11.93 13.30
CA THR A 65 6.19 10.88 12.79
C THR A 65 5.33 9.77 12.21
N LEU A 66 5.45 9.51 10.92
CA LEU A 66 4.75 8.45 10.22
C LEU A 66 5.68 7.27 9.95
N LYS A 67 5.11 6.07 9.82
CA LYS A 67 5.81 4.84 9.45
C LYS A 67 4.95 4.08 8.44
N TRP A 68 5.60 3.51 7.43
CA TRP A 68 4.96 2.57 6.52
C TRP A 68 5.08 1.14 7.05
N ILE A 69 4.00 0.39 6.92
CA ILE A 69 3.93 -1.05 7.16
C ILE A 69 3.65 -1.71 5.82
N PHE A 70 4.50 -2.66 5.43
CA PHE A 70 4.36 -3.44 4.21
C PHE A 70 4.00 -4.87 4.58
N LYS A 71 2.96 -5.42 3.95
CA LYS A 71 2.54 -6.80 4.12
C LYS A 71 2.06 -7.39 2.80
N ASN A 72 2.42 -8.64 2.55
CA ASN A 72 1.87 -9.42 1.45
C ASN A 72 0.59 -10.13 1.87
N LYS A 73 -0.42 -10.06 1.00
CA LYS A 73 -1.60 -10.90 1.11
C LYS A 73 -1.37 -12.17 0.32
N HIS A 74 -1.55 -13.31 0.98
CA HIS A 74 -1.41 -14.62 0.39
C HIS A 74 -2.79 -15.26 0.16
N ASP A 75 -2.89 -16.15 -0.82
CA ASP A 75 -4.02 -17.07 -0.98
C ASP A 75 -3.85 -18.35 -0.13
N GLU A 76 -4.78 -19.29 -0.30
CA GLU A 76 -4.75 -20.60 0.38
C GLU A 76 -3.51 -21.43 0.02
N GLU A 77 -2.94 -21.22 -1.18
CA GLU A 77 -1.75 -21.90 -1.69
C GLU A 77 -0.45 -21.16 -1.33
N GLN A 78 -0.52 -20.13 -0.47
CA GLN A 78 0.60 -19.25 -0.08
C GLN A 78 1.15 -18.37 -1.22
N THR A 79 0.45 -18.28 -2.34
CA THR A 79 0.84 -17.39 -3.44
C THR A 79 0.54 -15.95 -3.07
N VAL A 80 1.49 -15.05 -3.29
CA VAL A 80 1.27 -13.61 -3.06
C VAL A 80 0.30 -13.10 -4.12
N ILE A 81 -0.87 -12.65 -3.68
CA ILE A 81 -1.93 -12.12 -4.55
C ILE A 81 -2.00 -10.60 -4.54
N ARG A 82 -1.45 -9.95 -3.51
CA ARG A 82 -1.46 -8.47 -3.40
C ARG A 82 -0.43 -7.95 -2.41
N ASN A 83 0.25 -6.87 -2.78
CA ASN A 83 1.05 -6.07 -1.86
C ASN A 83 0.16 -5.03 -1.16
N LYS A 84 0.18 -5.00 0.17
CA LYS A 84 -0.53 -4.00 0.98
C LYS A 84 0.44 -3.14 1.76
N SER A 85 0.33 -1.83 1.58
CA SER A 85 1.06 -0.85 2.37
C SER A 85 0.09 -0.01 3.20
N HIS A 86 0.46 0.26 4.44
CA HIS A 86 -0.35 1.05 5.36
C HIS A 86 0.49 2.15 5.97
N LEU A 87 -0.05 3.35 6.02
CA LEU A 87 0.60 4.50 6.63
C LEU A 87 0.07 4.69 8.05
N VAL A 88 0.96 4.52 9.04
CA VAL A 88 0.59 4.61 10.45
C VAL A 88 1.36 5.70 11.16
N VAL A 89 0.77 6.26 12.21
CA VAL A 89 1.45 7.21 13.10
C VAL A 89 2.35 6.44 14.06
N ARG A 90 3.64 6.79 14.08
CA ARG A 90 4.63 6.18 14.98
C ARG A 90 4.25 6.52 16.43
N GLY A 91 3.78 5.50 17.16
CA GLY A 91 3.36 5.63 18.57
C GLY A 91 1.96 5.10 18.86
N TYR A 92 1.12 4.91 17.84
CA TYR A 92 -0.19 4.27 17.98
C TYR A 92 -0.11 2.83 17.47
N ARG A 93 -0.53 1.87 18.31
CA ARG A 93 -0.65 0.46 17.94
C ARG A 93 -2.00 0.30 17.22
N GLN A 94 -1.98 0.14 15.90
CA GLN A 94 -3.17 -0.20 15.15
C GLN A 94 -3.26 -1.73 15.08
N GLU A 95 -4.32 -2.29 15.64
CA GLU A 95 -4.62 -3.72 15.51
C GLU A 95 -5.43 -3.95 14.23
N GLU A 96 -5.17 -5.09 13.59
CA GLU A 96 -5.84 -5.50 12.35
C GLU A 96 -7.35 -5.68 12.63
N GLY A 97 -8.19 -5.11 11.78
CA GLY A 97 -9.65 -5.28 11.78
C GLY A 97 -10.10 -6.15 10.62
#